data_AF-A0A518IIF0-F1
#
_entry.id   AF-A0A518IIF0-F1
#
_cell.length_a   1.000
_cell.length_b   1.000
_cell.length_c   1.000
_cell.angle_alpha   90.00
_cell.angle_beta   90.00
_cell.angle_gamma   90.00
#
_symmetry.space_group_name_H-M   'P 1'
#
loop_
_entity.id
_entity.type
_entity.pdbx_description
1 polymer ?
#
loop_
_entity_poly.entity_id
_entity_poly.type
_entity_poly.pdbx_seq_one_letter_code
_entity_poly.pdbx_strand_id
1 'polypeptide(L)' 'MNEVDQKAEKKRGTAEAGLVYFGSILTGVIGIYGACYVLSSKDYSGGGMYLLASAFAFGLLANALFRH' A
#
# COMPACT_ATOMS: atom_id res chain seq x y z
N MET A 1 -9.39 -15.11 30.42
CA MET A 1 -9.17 -14.34 29.17
C MET A 1 -10.46 -14.47 28.37
N ASN A 2 -11.32 -13.43 28.37
CA ASN A 2 -12.73 -13.53 27.92
C ASN A 2 -12.82 -13.63 26.39
N GLU A 3 -13.69 -14.50 25.88
CA GLU A 3 -13.96 -14.71 24.44
C GLU A 3 -14.37 -13.43 23.69
N VAL A 4 -14.85 -12.41 24.41
CA VAL A 4 -15.23 -11.09 23.89
C VAL A 4 -13.99 -10.30 23.42
N ASP A 5 -12.86 -10.47 24.11
CA ASP A 5 -11.61 -9.76 23.84
C ASP A 5 -10.97 -10.27 22.53
N GLN A 6 -10.99 -11.59 22.33
CA GLN A 6 -10.47 -12.23 21.09
C GLN A 6 -11.27 -11.86 19.84
N LYS A 7 -12.61 -11.67 19.95
CA LYS A 7 -13.43 -11.21 18.82
C LYS A 7 -13.16 -9.74 18.47
N ALA A 8 -12.92 -8.90 19.47
CA ALA A 8 -12.59 -7.49 19.28
C ALA A 8 -11.21 -7.32 18.64
N GLU A 9 -10.21 -8.07 19.10
CA GLU A 9 -8.84 -8.06 18.57
C GLU A 9 -8.79 -8.56 17.11
N LYS A 10 -9.52 -9.63 16.80
CA LYS A 10 -9.62 -10.16 15.43
C LYS A 10 -10.31 -9.19 14.46
N LYS A 11 -11.32 -8.44 14.92
CA LYS A 11 -11.97 -7.38 14.14
C LYS A 11 -11.06 -6.16 13.92
N ARG A 12 -10.29 -5.76 14.95
CA ARG A 12 -9.31 -4.66 14.83
C ARG A 12 -8.22 -5.00 13.83
N GLY A 13 -7.61 -6.19 13.94
CA GLY A 13 -6.59 -6.64 12.99
C GLY A 13 -7.10 -6.71 11.55
N THR A 14 -8.38 -7.06 11.34
CA THR A 14 -9.01 -7.06 10.01
C THR A 14 -9.25 -5.64 9.47
N ALA A 15 -9.66 -4.69 10.32
CA ALA A 15 -9.87 -3.30 9.93
C ALA A 15 -8.54 -2.58 9.62
N GLU A 16 -7.51 -2.85 10.42
CA GLU A 16 -6.15 -2.33 10.24
C GLU A 16 -5.51 -2.88 8.97
N ALA A 17 -5.66 -4.19 8.71
CA ALA A 17 -5.27 -4.78 7.44
C ALA A 17 -6.02 -4.14 6.27
N GLY A 18 -7.35 -3.99 6.34
CA GLY A 18 -8.13 -3.33 5.29
C GLY A 18 -7.66 -1.90 4.98
N LEU A 19 -7.30 -1.12 6.00
CA LEU A 19 -6.78 0.23 5.84
C LEU A 19 -5.40 0.25 5.18
N VAL A 20 -4.49 -0.66 5.59
CA VAL A 20 -3.15 -0.78 4.98
C VAL A 20 -3.26 -1.19 3.52
N TYR A 21 -4.18 -2.11 3.18
CA TYR A 21 -4.43 -2.52 1.81
C TYR A 21 -4.93 -1.36 0.96
N PHE A 22 -5.95 -0.66 1.45
CA PHE A 22 -6.53 0.47 0.73
C PHE A 22 -5.49 1.58 0.53
N GLY A 23 -4.75 1.93 1.59
CA GLY A 23 -3.67 2.91 1.51
C GLY A 23 -2.58 2.53 0.52
N SER A 24 -2.15 1.26 0.54
CA SER A 24 -1.09 0.78 -0.36
C SER A 24 -1.51 0.77 -1.83
N ILE A 25 -2.76 0.36 -2.13
CA ILE A 25 -3.30 0.42 -3.49
C ILE A 25 -3.38 1.87 -3.96
N LEU A 26 -3.91 2.76 -3.12
CA LEU A 26 -4.14 4.16 -3.47
C LEU A 26 -2.81 4.90 -3.70
N THR A 27 -1.83 4.72 -2.81
CA THR A 27 -0.45 5.22 -2.99
C THR A 27 0.23 4.62 -4.22
N GLY A 28 0.09 3.31 -4.45
CA GLY A 28 0.68 2.63 -5.60
C GLY A 28 0.14 3.16 -6.94
N VAL A 29 -1.17 3.38 -7.04
CA VAL A 29 -1.83 3.93 -8.22
C VAL A 29 -1.42 5.39 -8.45
N ILE A 30 -1.46 6.24 -7.42
CA ILE A 30 -1.03 7.64 -7.52
C ILE A 30 0.43 7.73 -7.95
N GLY A 31 1.31 6.87 -7.41
CA GLY A 31 2.71 6.85 -7.80
C GLY A 31 2.93 6.45 -9.26
N ILE A 32 2.13 5.54 -9.84
CA ILE A 32 2.22 5.21 -11.27
C ILE A 32 1.78 6.40 -12.14
N TYR A 33 0.68 7.06 -11.78
CA TYR A 33 0.23 8.26 -12.50
C TYR A 33 1.23 9.42 -12.38
N GLY A 34 1.78 9.64 -11.19
CA GLY A 34 2.83 10.63 -10.93
C GLY A 34 4.10 10.34 -11.73
N ALA A 35 4.53 9.08 -11.79
CA ALA A 35 5.66 8.66 -12.61
C ALA A 35 5.42 8.97 -14.09
N CYS A 36 4.23 8.65 -14.61
CA CYS A 36 3.88 8.90 -16.01
C CYS A 36 3.90 10.40 -16.35
N TYR A 37 3.40 11.23 -15.44
CA TYR A 37 3.44 12.70 -15.57
C TYR A 37 4.88 13.24 -15.57
N VAL A 38 5.71 12.81 -14.62
CA VAL A 38 7.08 13.31 -14.45
C VAL A 38 8.01 12.81 -15.57
N LEU A 39 7.83 11.56 -16.02
CA LEU A 39 8.53 11.01 -17.19
C LEU A 39 8.20 11.76 -18.48
N SER A 40 6.95 12.24 -18.62
CA SER A 40 6.54 13.07 -19.77
C SER A 40 7.27 14.41 -19.80
N SER A 41 7.69 14.92 -18.63
CA SER A 41 8.54 16.12 -18.50
C SER A 41 10.04 15.85 -18.69
N LYS A 42 10.42 14.65 -19.18
CA LYS A 42 11.81 14.18 -19.34
C LYS A 42 12.62 14.10 -18.04
N ASP A 43 11.95 14.13 -16.89
CA ASP A 43 12.59 14.04 -15.59
C ASP A 43 12.60 12.58 -15.12
N TYR A 44 13.56 11.81 -15.65
CA TYR A 44 13.67 10.37 -15.39
C TYR A 44 13.98 10.05 -13.92
N SER A 45 14.66 10.95 -13.22
CA SER A 45 14.99 10.78 -11.81
C SER A 45 13.74 10.87 -10.94
N GLY A 46 12.91 11.90 -11.17
CA GLY A 46 11.63 12.03 -10.47
C GLY A 46 10.69 10.89 -10.81
N GLY A 47 10.57 10.52 -12.09
CA GLY A 47 9.76 9.38 -12.54
C GLY A 47 10.18 8.06 -11.89
N GLY A 48 11.48 7.81 -11.79
CA GLY A 48 12.03 6.64 -11.12
C GLY A 48 11.70 6.59 -9.62
N MET A 49 11.75 7.72 -8.91
CA MET A 49 11.34 7.80 -7.50
C MET A 49 9.86 7.44 -7.30
N TYR A 50 8.98 7.94 -8.16
CA TYR A 50 7.55 7.61 -8.11
C TYR A 50 7.30 6.11 -8.37
N LEU A 51 7.98 5.52 -9.36
CA LEU A 51 7.90 4.08 -9.62
C LEU A 51 8.45 3.24 -8.46
N LEU A 52 9.55 3.68 -7.83
CA LEU A 52 10.12 3.02 -6.66
C LEU A 52 9.15 3.07 -5.47
N ALA A 53 8.55 4.22 -5.20
CA ALA A 53 7.53 4.38 -4.16
C ALA A 53 6.31 3.48 -4.41
N SER A 54 5.83 3.39 -5.65
CA SER A 54 4.78 2.44 -6.03
C SER A 54 5.21 0.99 -5.81
N ALA A 55 6.43 0.61 -6.19
CA ALA A 55 6.94 -0.74 -5.99
C ALA A 55 7.00 -1.12 -4.50
N PHE A 56 7.41 -0.20 -3.63
CA PHE A 56 7.37 -0.42 -2.18
C PHE A 56 5.94 -0.56 -1.65
N ALA A 57 5.01 0.29 -2.09
CA ALA A 57 3.60 0.19 -1.68
C ALA A 57 2.97 -1.14 -2.12
N PHE A 58 3.20 -1.57 -3.37
CA PHE A 58 2.75 -2.88 -3.85
C PHE A 58 3.47 -4.05 -3.17
N GLY A 59 4.74 -3.92 -2.82
CA GLY A 59 5.49 -4.93 -2.07
C GLY A 59 4.96 -5.10 -0.64
N LEU A 60 4.65 -3.99 0.04
CA LEU A 60 4.01 -4.02 1.36
C LEU A 60 2.60 -4.61 1.30
N LEU A 61 1.83 -4.26 0.26
CA LEU A 61 0.52 -4.85 -0.02
C LEU A 61 0.60 -6.37 -0.26
N ALA A 62 1.55 -6.81 -1.08
CA ALA A 62 1.76 -8.23 -1.36
C ALA A 62 2.16 -8.98 -0.07
N ASN A 63 3.05 -8.40 0.74
CA ASN A 63 3.40 -8.97 2.04
C ASN A 63 2.20 -9.01 3.01
N ALA A 64 1.30 -8.02 2.97
CA ALA A 64 0.07 -8.04 3.76
C ALA A 64 -0.91 -9.12 3.25
N LEU A 65 -0.98 -9.35 1.93
CA LEU A 65 -1.75 -10.41 1.27
C LEU A 65 -1.30 -11.82 1.64
N PHE A 66 0.00 -12.09 1.58
CA PHE A 66 0.54 -13.43 1.80
C PHE A 66 0.79 -13.79 3.27
N ARG A 67 0.53 -12.86 4.20
CA ARG A 67 0.58 -13.13 5.66
C ARG A 67 -0.72 -13.71 6.22
N HIS A 68 -1.72 -13.96 5.36
CA HIS A 68 -2.97 -14.64 5.67
C HIS A 68 -3.04 -16.01 4.99
#